data_AF-A0AA40TTY3-F1
#
_entry.id   AF-A0AA40TTY3-F1
#
_cell.length_a   1.000
_cell.length_b   1.000
_cell.length_c   1.000
_cell.angle_alpha   90.00
_cell.angle_beta   90.00
_cell.angle_gamma   90.00
#
_symmetry.space_group_name_H-M   'P 1'
#
loop_
_entity.id
_entity.type
_entity.pdbx_description
1 polymer ?
#
loop_
_entity_poly.entity_id
_entity_poly.type
_entity_poly.pdbx_seq_one_letter_code
_entity_poly.pdbx_strand_id
1 'polypeptide(L)'
;MMVELLAAGLTGGNFSFEFDWSKHPGARTPWTGQLLIVIDPDKGSGQHFALRSEELVRQLHGAGQERLPGERRYSERARSMAHGIDIAEADLERLQGLAGG
;
A
#
# COMPACT_ATOMS: atom_id res chain seq x y z
N MET A 1 -11.93 12.90 7.62
CA MET A 1 -13.08 12.52 8.49
C MET A 1 -13.07 11.04 8.85
N MET A 2 -13.42 10.08 7.98
CA MET A 2 -13.42 8.64 8.36
C MET A 2 -12.02 8.09 8.71
N VAL A 3 -11.02 8.35 7.85
CA VAL A 3 -9.64 7.88 8.09
C VAL A 3 -9.08 8.45 9.39
N GLU A 4 -9.33 9.73 9.68
CA GLU A 4 -8.94 10.38 10.94
C GLU A 4 -9.53 9.67 12.16
N LEU A 5 -10.84 9.41 12.18
CA LEU A 5 -11.48 8.73 13.31
C LEU A 5 -10.96 7.30 13.50
N LEU A 6 -10.72 6.57 12.40
CA LEU A 6 -10.30 5.18 12.47
C LEU A 6 -8.81 5.01 12.74
N ALA A 7 -7.96 5.81 12.11
CA ALA A 7 -6.51 5.67 12.16
C ALA A 7 -5.87 6.50 13.28
N ALA A 8 -6.54 7.53 13.79
CA ALA A 8 -6.09 8.34 14.92
C ALA A 8 -7.03 8.19 16.13
N GLY A 9 -8.29 8.62 16.00
CA GLY A 9 -9.24 8.64 17.13
C GLY A 9 -9.43 7.27 17.82
N LEU A 10 -9.53 6.19 17.04
CA LEU A 10 -9.72 4.84 17.57
C LEU A 10 -8.40 4.16 17.99
N THR A 11 -7.28 4.50 17.34
CA THR A 11 -5.97 3.91 17.65
C THR A 11 -5.28 4.59 18.84
N GLY A 12 -5.73 5.81 19.20
CA GLY A 12 -5.06 6.69 20.16
C GLY A 12 -3.90 7.49 19.56
N GLY A 13 -3.71 7.45 18.24
CA GLY A 13 -2.75 8.31 17.54
C GLY A 13 -3.26 9.75 17.38
N ASN A 14 -2.36 10.68 17.04
CA ASN A 14 -2.73 12.06 16.78
C ASN A 14 -3.58 12.17 15.50
N PHE A 15 -4.59 13.05 15.51
CA PHE A 15 -5.20 13.55 14.29
C PHE A 15 -4.16 14.30 13.44
N SER A 16 -4.39 14.40 12.13
CA SER A 16 -3.42 14.98 11.19
C SER A 16 -3.02 16.43 11.51
N PHE A 17 -3.78 17.15 12.33
CA PHE A 17 -3.50 18.53 12.74
C PHE A 17 -2.90 18.65 14.16
N GLU A 18 -2.77 17.55 14.90
CA GLU A 18 -2.37 17.55 16.32
C GLU A 18 -0.85 17.41 16.53
N PHE A 19 -0.06 17.32 15.46
CA PHE A 19 1.41 17.32 15.53
C PHE A 19 2.01 18.44 14.67
N ASP A 20 3.15 18.97 15.11
CA ASP A 20 3.87 20.06 14.44
C ASP A 20 5.37 19.72 14.32
N TRP A 21 5.93 19.94 13.14
CA TRP A 21 7.35 19.71 12.84
C TRP A 21 8.21 20.97 12.98
N SER A 22 7.64 22.13 13.28
CA SER A 22 8.36 23.42 13.32
C SER A 22 9.59 23.42 14.23
N LYS A 23 9.56 22.62 15.32
CA LYS A 23 10.65 22.50 16.30
C LYS A 23 11.66 21.39 15.98
N HIS A 24 11.47 20.65 14.89
CA HIS A 24 12.28 19.49 14.52
C HIS A 24 12.75 19.59 13.05
N PRO A 25 13.84 20.34 12.78
CA PRO A 25 14.38 20.48 11.43
C PRO A 25 14.68 19.12 10.79
N GLY A 26 14.13 18.88 9.60
CA GLY A 26 14.31 17.61 8.87
C GLY A 26 13.27 16.53 9.17
N ALA A 27 12.34 16.74 10.11
CA ALA A 27 11.21 15.84 10.31
C ALA A 27 10.30 15.81 9.06
N ARG A 28 9.94 14.59 8.61
CA ARG A 28 9.12 14.36 7.40
C ARG A 28 8.06 13.27 7.57
N THR A 29 8.01 12.62 8.73
CA THR A 29 7.13 11.48 8.99
C THR A 29 5.95 11.89 9.86
N PRO A 30 4.71 11.57 9.46
CA PRO A 30 3.53 11.85 10.27
C PRO A 30 3.58 11.05 11.57
N TRP A 31 3.20 11.68 12.69
CA TRP A 31 3.11 11.02 13.99
C TRP A 31 1.64 10.74 14.29
N THR A 32 1.08 9.72 13.66
CA THR A 32 -0.35 9.35 13.74
C THR A 32 -0.50 7.88 14.19
N GLY A 33 -1.48 7.16 13.67
CA GLY A 33 -1.64 5.72 13.85
C GLY A 33 -2.13 5.04 12.57
N GLN A 34 -2.40 3.74 12.68
CA GLN A 34 -2.90 2.91 11.58
C GLN A 34 -3.91 1.90 12.12
N LEU A 35 -5.04 1.76 11.42
CA LEU A 35 -6.01 0.69 11.66
C LEU A 35 -5.91 -0.36 10.54
N LEU A 36 -5.95 -1.63 10.93
CA LEU A 36 -6.06 -2.76 10.00
C LEU A 36 -7.30 -3.57 10.35
N ILE A 37 -8.08 -3.91 9.32
CA ILE A 37 -9.23 -4.81 9.43
C ILE A 37 -8.95 -6.02 8.56
N VAL A 38 -8.92 -7.20 9.18
CA VAL A 38 -8.68 -8.48 8.50
C VAL A 38 -9.95 -9.30 8.57
N ILE A 39 -10.41 -9.78 7.42
CA ILE A 39 -11.69 -10.47 7.27
C ILE A 39 -11.40 -11.86 6.71
N ASP A 40 -11.94 -12.90 7.36
CA ASP A 40 -12.10 -14.22 6.76
C ASP A 40 -13.40 -14.22 5.94
N PRO A 41 -13.34 -14.15 4.60
CA PRO A 41 -14.53 -13.98 3.78
C PRO A 41 -15.36 -15.28 3.66
N ASP A 42 -14.80 -16.43 4.04
CA ASP A 42 -15.48 -17.73 3.94
C ASP A 42 -16.12 -18.13 5.30
N LYS A 43 -15.91 -17.34 6.36
CA LYS A 43 -16.48 -17.62 7.68
C LYS A 43 -18.01 -17.64 7.66
N GLY A 44 -18.60 -18.81 7.88
CA GLY A 44 -20.05 -18.99 7.91
C GLY A 44 -20.70 -19.05 6.52
N SER A 45 -19.91 -19.14 5.45
CA SER A 45 -20.37 -19.27 4.07
C SER A 45 -20.31 -20.73 3.58
N GLY A 46 -21.27 -21.13 2.74
CA GLY A 46 -21.21 -22.39 1.98
C GLY A 46 -20.55 -22.25 0.59
N GLN A 47 -20.04 -21.06 0.28
CA GLN A 47 -19.40 -20.71 -1.00
C GLN A 47 -18.00 -20.13 -0.76
N HIS A 48 -17.10 -20.30 -1.74
CA HIS A 48 -15.77 -19.72 -1.71
C HIS A 48 -15.74 -18.32 -2.32
N PHE A 49 -15.35 -17.33 -1.52
CA PHE A 49 -15.21 -15.93 -1.96
C PHE A 49 -14.23 -15.79 -3.13
N ALA A 50 -13.15 -16.57 -3.14
CA ALA A 50 -12.15 -16.54 -4.21
C ALA A 50 -12.77 -16.79 -5.60
N LEU A 51 -13.63 -17.82 -5.72
CA LEU A 51 -14.32 -18.13 -6.99
C LEU A 51 -15.23 -17.00 -7.44
N ARG A 52 -15.91 -16.35 -6.49
CA ARG A 52 -16.79 -15.21 -6.75
C ARG A 52 -16.00 -13.97 -7.20
N SER A 53 -14.83 -13.73 -6.62
CA SER A 53 -13.96 -12.62 -6.99
C SER A 53 -13.33 -12.80 -8.37
N GLU A 54 -12.97 -14.04 -8.74
CA GLU A 54 -12.46 -14.37 -10.07
C GLU A 54 -13.54 -14.16 -11.14
N GLU A 55 -14.77 -14.58 -10.84
CA GLU A 55 -15.90 -14.34 -11.74
C GLU A 55 -16.16 -12.83 -11.93
N LEU A 56 -16.04 -12.02 -10.88
CA LEU A 56 -16.15 -10.56 -11.01
C LEU A 56 -15.06 -10.00 -11.94
N VAL A 57 -13.81 -10.43 -11.77
CA VAL A 57 -12.70 -10.04 -12.63
C VAL A 57 -13.00 -10.37 -14.10
N ARG A 58 -13.48 -11.58 -14.37
CA ARG A 58 -13.88 -12.00 -15.72
C ARG A 58 -14.96 -11.11 -16.31
N GLN A 59 -15.97 -10.73 -15.53
CA GLN A 59 -17.04 -9.84 -15.97
C GLN A 59 -16.55 -8.42 -16.24
N LEU A 60 -15.63 -7.88 -15.43
CA LEU A 60 -15.04 -6.56 -15.65
C LEU A 60 -14.24 -6.52 -16.96
N HIS A 61 -13.46 -7.56 -17.26
CA HIS A 61 -12.79 -7.69 -18.55
C HIS A 61 -13.80 -7.79 -19.70
N GLY A 62 -14.87 -8.59 -19.54
CA GLY A 62 -15.94 -8.69 -20.53
C GLY A 62 -16.67 -7.37 -20.80
N ALA A 63 -16.70 -6.47 -19.81
CA ALA A 63 -17.26 -5.12 -19.94
C ALA A 63 -16.27 -4.07 -20.51
N GLY A 64 -15.06 -4.49 -20.90
CA GLY A 64 -14.05 -3.61 -21.50
C GLY A 64 -13.13 -2.90 -20.51
N GLN A 65 -13.13 -3.29 -19.23
CA GLN A 65 -12.10 -2.81 -18.31
C GLN A 65 -10.78 -3.52 -18.58
N GLU A 66 -9.87 -2.87 -19.31
CA GLU A 66 -8.58 -3.46 -19.70
C GLU A 66 -7.56 -3.53 -18.56
N ARG A 67 -7.76 -2.75 -17.49
CA ARG A 67 -6.80 -2.67 -16.38
C ARG A 67 -7.47 -2.73 -15.02
N LEU A 68 -7.04 -3.69 -14.21
CA LEU A 68 -7.51 -3.86 -12.84
C LEU A 68 -6.61 -3.16 -11.82
N PRO A 69 -7.17 -2.76 -10.65
CA PRO A 69 -6.38 -2.22 -9.55
C PRO A 69 -5.27 -3.19 -9.13
N GLY A 70 -4.02 -2.74 -9.26
CA GLY A 70 -2.84 -3.51 -8.86
C GLY A 70 -2.08 -4.19 -9.99
N GLU A 71 -2.66 -4.37 -11.18
CA GLU A 71 -1.99 -5.05 -12.31
C GLU A 71 -0.65 -4.44 -12.67
N ARG A 72 -0.57 -3.11 -12.77
CA ARG A 72 0.71 -2.43 -13.01
C ARG A 72 1.76 -2.78 -11.96
N ARG A 73 1.39 -2.89 -10.69
CA ARG A 73 2.37 -3.28 -9.65
C ARG A 73 2.81 -4.73 -9.82
N TYR A 74 1.94 -5.62 -10.30
CA TYR A 74 2.30 -7.01 -10.58
C TYR A 74 3.19 -7.15 -11.81
N SER A 75 2.93 -6.42 -12.90
CA SER A 75 3.78 -6.43 -14.09
C SER A 75 5.17 -5.85 -13.78
N GLU A 76 5.23 -4.76 -13.04
CA GLU A 76 6.50 -4.17 -12.56
C GLU A 76 7.26 -5.15 -11.65
N ARG A 77 6.57 -5.85 -10.74
CA ARG A 77 7.18 -6.88 -9.89
C ARG A 77 7.78 -8.01 -10.72
N ALA A 78 7.03 -8.52 -11.70
CA ALA A 78 7.53 -9.58 -12.60
C ALA A 78 8.76 -9.11 -13.39
N ARG A 79 8.74 -7.88 -13.91
CA ARG A 79 9.90 -7.28 -14.58
C ARG A 79 11.10 -7.18 -13.64
N SER A 80 10.90 -6.69 -12.42
CA SER A 80 11.98 -6.58 -11.42
C SER A 80 12.56 -7.93 -11.01
N MET A 81 11.73 -8.98 -10.94
CA MET A 81 12.21 -10.33 -10.66
C MET A 81 13.02 -10.93 -11.81
N ALA A 82 12.65 -10.61 -13.06
CA ALA A 82 13.33 -11.14 -14.25
C ALA A 82 14.60 -10.36 -14.63
N HIS A 83 14.61 -9.05 -14.41
CA HIS A 83 15.65 -8.14 -14.93
C HIS A 83 16.35 -7.32 -13.85
N GLY A 84 15.97 -7.46 -12.58
CA GLY A 84 16.46 -6.63 -11.49
C GLY A 84 15.63 -5.36 -11.29
N ILE A 85 15.80 -4.72 -10.13
CA ILE A 85 15.14 -3.45 -9.82
C ILE A 85 15.90 -2.31 -10.50
N ASP A 86 15.22 -1.57 -11.35
CA ASP A 86 15.78 -0.39 -12.02
C ASP A 86 16.06 0.72 -11.00
N ILE A 87 17.30 1.23 -11.01
CA ILE A 87 17.79 2.28 -10.13
C ILE A 87 18.82 3.12 -10.89
N ALA A 88 18.72 4.44 -10.78
CA ALA A 88 19.73 5.33 -11.36
C ALA A 88 21.07 5.14 -10.66
N GLU A 89 22.16 5.14 -11.43
CA GLU A 89 23.53 4.93 -10.91
C GLU A 89 23.85 5.89 -9.76
N ALA A 90 23.52 7.18 -9.91
CA ALA A 90 23.72 8.19 -8.87
C ALA A 90 22.95 7.89 -7.56
N ASP A 91 21.75 7.30 -7.64
CA ASP A 91 20.99 6.90 -6.45
C ASP A 91 21.59 5.65 -5.80
N LEU A 92 22.08 4.71 -6.60
CA LEU A 92 22.75 3.51 -6.10
C LEU A 92 24.04 3.86 -5.35
N GLU A 93 24.90 4.70 -5.95
CA GLU A 93 26.13 5.19 -5.31
C GLU A 93 25.81 5.94 -4.00
N ARG A 94 24.79 6.80 -4.03
CA ARG A 94 24.33 7.52 -2.83
C ARG A 94 23.88 6.56 -1.73
N LEU A 95 23.11 5.52 -2.06
CA LEU A 95 22.66 4.52 -1.09
C LEU A 95 23.84 3.70 -0.53
N GLN A 96 24.81 3.34 -1.36
CA GLN A 96 26.04 2.66 -0.91
C GLN A 96 26.86 3.54 0.06
N GLY A 97 26.97 4.83 -0.22
CA GLY A 97 27.61 5.78 0.71
C GLY A 97 26.90 5.89 2.06
N LEU A 98 25.55 5.85 2.07
CA LEU A 98 24.77 5.82 3.31
C LEU A 98 24.89 4.49 4.07
N ALA A 99 25.17 3.39 3.37
CA ALA A 99 25.33 2.07 3.97
C ALA A 99 26.70 1.85 4.65
N GLY A 100 27.61 2.82 4.59
CA GLY A 100 28.88 2.80 5.31
C GLY A 100 30.01 2.06 4.58
N GLY A 101 30.18 2.33 3.28
CA GLY A 101 31.45 2.02 2.60
C GLY A 101 32.66 2.63 3.29
#